data_AF-A0A8C3PPV4-F1
#
_entry.id   AF-A0A8C3PPV4-F1
#
_cell.length_a   1.000
_cell.length_b   1.000
_cell.length_c   1.000
_cell.angle_alpha   90.00
_cell.angle_beta   90.00
_cell.angle_gamma   90.00
#
_symmetry.space_group_name_H-M   'P 1'
#
loop_
_entity.id
_entity.type
_entity.pdbx_description
1 polymer ?
#
loop_
_entity_poly.entity_id
_entity_poly.type
_entity_poly.pdbx_seq_one_letter_code
_entity_poly.pdbx_strand_id
1 'polypeptide(L)'
;APVAALLLLAMEPVPLLLLLGLLRGCGGECHSVVQYGGSAQLNCSLPCAGGTVQWKGLDTNLGSITSFPTHSILHISSAVVAMGGTKICHGTCHGQHYQQAVNLKVYALPDTLQLDTEPHALEPGQPATLHCSAQQVYPLTGLALTWYRGDQALGEADFESVETEEELFDITATLPVAGKDVGEGVEFSSDPAIAAGTTVSLLGLIATGVVSHRLWKRFRSQYELP
;
A
#
# COMPACT_ATOMS: atom_id res chain seq x y z
N ALA A 1 -3.97 -36.35 -7.31
CA ALA A 1 -4.70 -35.13 -6.92
C ALA A 1 -5.43 -35.40 -5.60
N PRO A 2 -5.65 -34.41 -4.71
CA PRO A 2 -5.48 -32.97 -4.92
C PRO A 2 -4.39 -32.28 -4.07
N VAL A 3 -3.88 -31.18 -4.62
CA VAL A 3 -3.54 -29.90 -3.94
C VAL A 3 -3.04 -29.98 -2.48
N ALA A 4 -1.72 -30.13 -2.31
CA ALA A 4 -1.04 -29.76 -1.07
C ALA A 4 -0.78 -28.25 -1.09
N ALA A 5 -1.64 -27.50 -0.42
CA ALA A 5 -1.60 -26.04 -0.36
C ALA A 5 -2.02 -25.57 1.03
N LEU A 6 -1.51 -24.41 1.42
CA LEU A 6 -1.43 -24.03 2.83
C LEU A 6 -1.33 -22.47 3.02
N LEU A 7 -1.30 -21.95 4.26
CA LEU A 7 -1.38 -20.50 4.64
C LEU A 7 -0.08 -19.88 5.25
N LEU A 8 0.18 -18.55 5.09
CA LEU A 8 1.24 -17.78 5.81
C LEU A 8 0.63 -17.10 7.06
N LEU A 9 1.37 -17.00 8.17
CA LEU A 9 0.90 -16.32 9.39
C LEU A 9 1.46 -14.90 9.49
N ALA A 10 0.59 -13.94 9.78
CA ALA A 10 0.97 -12.69 10.44
C ALA A 10 0.80 -12.88 11.96
N MET A 11 1.79 -12.48 12.75
CA MET A 11 1.75 -12.55 14.21
C MET A 11 2.32 -11.28 14.85
N GLU A 12 1.41 -10.40 15.27
CA GLU A 12 1.65 -9.52 16.42
C GLU A 12 1.30 -10.29 17.72
N PRO A 13 1.80 -9.89 18.90
CA PRO A 13 1.91 -10.78 20.05
C PRO A 13 0.68 -10.78 20.97
N VAL A 14 0.22 -11.97 21.38
CA VAL A 14 -0.50 -12.26 22.65
C VAL A 14 -0.64 -13.79 22.82
N PRO A 15 -0.70 -14.36 24.05
CA PRO A 15 -0.08 -15.65 24.33
C PRO A 15 -0.97 -16.91 24.18
N LEU A 16 -0.27 -18.05 23.99
CA LEU A 16 -0.70 -19.44 24.15
C LEU A 16 -2.19 -19.77 23.90
N LEU A 17 -2.48 -20.27 22.70
CA LEU A 17 -3.37 -21.42 22.54
C LEU A 17 -3.00 -22.23 21.29
N LEU A 18 -2.73 -23.52 21.48
CA LEU A 18 -2.44 -24.50 20.44
C LEU A 18 -3.69 -24.75 19.58
N LEU A 19 -3.63 -24.49 18.28
CA LEU A 19 -4.54 -25.07 17.29
C LEU A 19 -3.80 -25.32 15.97
N LEU A 20 -4.09 -26.46 15.33
CA LEU A 20 -3.38 -26.92 14.15
C LEU A 20 -3.77 -26.10 12.90
N GLY A 21 -2.77 -25.61 12.16
CA GLY A 21 -2.91 -25.07 10.82
C GLY A 21 -1.71 -25.45 9.95
N LEU A 22 -1.94 -26.11 8.82
CA LEU A 22 -0.88 -26.56 7.89
C LEU A 22 -0.50 -25.40 6.92
N LEU A 23 0.82 -25.10 6.76
CA LEU A 23 1.40 -23.79 6.34
C LEU A 23 2.16 -23.70 4.97
N ARG A 24 1.96 -22.57 4.25
CA ARG A 24 2.55 -22.04 2.97
C ARG A 24 2.52 -22.87 1.65
N GLY A 25 1.48 -22.78 0.80
CA GLY A 25 1.59 -22.99 -0.66
C GLY A 25 0.79 -21.95 -1.47
N CYS A 26 1.44 -20.93 -2.06
CA CYS A 26 0.76 -19.96 -2.95
C CYS A 26 0.34 -20.67 -4.25
N GLY A 27 -0.96 -20.94 -4.44
CA GLY A 27 -1.51 -21.39 -5.72
C GLY A 27 -1.71 -20.24 -6.72
N GLY A 28 -0.68 -19.41 -6.93
CA GLY A 28 -0.73 -18.18 -7.72
C GLY A 28 0.47 -17.26 -7.43
N GLU A 29 0.47 -16.07 -8.02
CA GLU A 29 1.51 -15.05 -7.79
C GLU A 29 1.51 -14.58 -6.32
N CYS A 30 2.53 -14.98 -5.54
CA CYS A 30 2.72 -14.39 -4.22
C CYS A 30 3.10 -12.91 -4.38
N HIS A 31 2.44 -12.04 -3.63
CA HIS A 31 2.79 -10.63 -3.51
C HIS A 31 3.24 -10.34 -2.07
N SER A 32 4.26 -9.50 -1.92
CA SER A 32 4.67 -8.91 -0.64
C SER A 32 4.67 -7.39 -0.80
N VAL A 33 4.27 -6.66 0.23
CA VAL A 33 4.29 -5.19 0.24
C VAL A 33 5.29 -4.67 1.28
N VAL A 34 5.93 -3.54 0.99
CA VAL A 34 6.80 -2.82 1.92
C VAL A 34 6.72 -1.32 1.66
N GLN A 35 6.69 -0.51 2.73
CA GLN A 35 6.73 0.94 2.61
C GLN A 35 8.14 1.39 2.18
N TYR A 36 8.24 2.46 1.38
CA TYR A 36 9.49 3.15 1.10
C TYR A 36 10.17 3.60 2.40
N GLY A 37 11.49 3.46 2.50
CA GLY A 37 12.26 3.62 3.75
C GLY A 37 12.02 2.51 4.80
N GLY A 38 11.00 1.67 4.62
CA GLY A 38 10.63 0.59 5.52
C GLY A 38 11.54 -0.64 5.46
N SER A 39 11.15 -1.68 6.20
CA SER A 39 11.84 -2.98 6.22
C SER A 39 10.88 -4.15 6.10
N ALA A 40 11.36 -5.26 5.53
CA ALA A 40 10.60 -6.49 5.33
C ALA A 40 11.53 -7.71 5.33
N GLN A 41 10.97 -8.90 5.49
CA GLN A 41 11.73 -10.16 5.42
C GLN A 41 10.99 -11.16 4.54
N LEU A 42 11.71 -11.76 3.58
CA LEU A 42 11.20 -12.83 2.73
C LEU A 42 11.87 -14.14 3.16
N ASN A 43 11.09 -15.04 3.75
CA ASN A 43 11.56 -16.35 4.20
C ASN A 43 11.30 -17.41 3.11
N CYS A 44 12.36 -18.08 2.67
CA CYS A 44 12.28 -19.24 1.80
C CYS A 44 12.73 -20.50 2.55
N SER A 45 11.82 -21.47 2.71
CA SER A 45 12.07 -22.73 3.41
C SER A 45 12.05 -23.94 2.46
N LEU A 46 12.82 -24.97 2.80
CA LEU A 46 12.86 -26.25 2.09
C LEU A 46 12.21 -27.35 2.94
N PRO A 47 11.68 -28.42 2.31
CA PRO A 47 11.05 -29.54 3.02
C PRO A 47 12.05 -30.48 3.73
N CYS A 48 13.35 -30.17 3.74
CA CYS A 48 14.36 -30.93 4.46
C CYS A 48 15.48 -30.04 5.02
N ALA A 49 16.23 -30.59 5.98
CA ALA A 49 17.45 -29.99 6.52
C ALA A 49 18.68 -30.37 5.67
N GLY A 50 19.65 -29.45 5.59
CA GLY A 50 20.87 -29.61 4.79
C GLY A 50 20.68 -29.34 3.29
N GLY A 51 19.52 -28.81 2.89
CA GLY A 51 19.29 -28.35 1.52
C GLY A 51 20.03 -27.05 1.21
N THR A 52 20.25 -26.77 -0.07
CA THR A 52 20.86 -25.51 -0.52
C THR A 52 19.79 -24.54 -1.01
N VAL A 53 19.88 -23.28 -0.60
CA VAL A 53 18.97 -22.20 -1.02
C VAL A 53 19.77 -21.06 -1.64
N GLN A 54 19.27 -20.48 -2.73
CA GLN A 54 19.84 -19.33 -3.41
C GLN A 54 18.72 -18.39 -3.88
N TRP A 55 19.05 -17.11 -3.98
CA TRP A 55 18.14 -16.04 -4.40
C TRP A 55 18.56 -15.45 -5.76
N LYS A 56 17.59 -14.99 -6.54
CA LYS A 56 17.72 -14.26 -7.82
C LYS A 56 16.75 -13.07 -7.83
N GLY A 57 17.01 -12.09 -8.70
CA GLY A 57 16.28 -10.81 -8.69
C GLY A 57 16.86 -9.84 -7.64
N LEU A 58 18.16 -9.94 -7.40
CA LEU A 58 18.95 -9.16 -6.43
C LEU A 58 19.89 -8.18 -7.13
N ASP A 59 19.50 -7.73 -8.33
CA ASP A 59 20.40 -7.07 -9.29
C ASP A 59 20.61 -5.57 -9.00
N THR A 60 19.79 -4.98 -8.13
CA THR A 60 20.04 -3.71 -7.43
C THR A 60 20.54 -4.01 -6.01
N ASN A 61 21.13 -3.07 -5.27
CA ASN A 61 21.78 -3.36 -3.96
C ASN A 61 20.78 -3.79 -2.86
N LEU A 62 20.41 -5.08 -2.85
CA LEU A 62 19.12 -5.57 -2.36
C LEU A 62 19.16 -6.25 -0.99
N GLY A 63 19.65 -5.52 0.02
CA GLY A 63 19.60 -5.96 1.41
C GLY A 63 20.58 -7.11 1.72
N SER A 64 20.29 -7.89 2.77
CA SER A 64 21.18 -8.94 3.27
C SER A 64 20.52 -10.32 3.34
N ILE A 65 21.30 -11.39 3.24
CA ILE A 65 20.81 -12.77 3.28
C ILE A 65 21.35 -13.48 4.51
N THR A 66 20.45 -14.03 5.32
CA THR A 66 20.81 -14.96 6.39
C THR A 66 20.36 -16.36 6.01
N SER A 67 21.27 -17.34 6.06
CA SER A 67 21.01 -18.71 5.63
C SER A 67 21.16 -19.72 6.77
N PHE A 68 20.18 -20.61 6.89
CA PHE A 68 20.06 -21.65 7.91
C PHE A 68 19.93 -23.03 7.25
N PRO A 69 20.09 -24.15 7.99
CA PRO A 69 20.04 -25.49 7.40
C PRO A 69 18.72 -25.90 6.72
N THR A 70 17.61 -25.21 7.01
CA THR A 70 16.26 -25.51 6.47
C THR A 70 15.64 -24.36 5.69
N HIS A 71 16.19 -23.16 5.77
CA HIS A 71 15.60 -21.95 5.20
C HIS A 71 16.62 -20.82 5.02
N SER A 72 16.30 -19.84 4.19
CA SER A 72 17.06 -18.62 3.98
C SER A 72 16.13 -17.42 4.05
N ILE A 73 16.59 -16.33 4.65
CA ILE A 73 15.84 -15.09 4.83
C ILE A 73 16.55 -13.99 4.06
N LEU A 74 15.83 -13.34 3.13
CA LEU A 74 16.23 -12.09 2.53
C LEU A 74 15.67 -10.95 3.38
N HIS A 75 16.57 -10.13 3.95
CA HIS A 75 16.26 -8.96 4.75
C HIS A 75 16.29 -7.70 3.88
N ILE A 76 15.16 -7.03 3.76
CA ILE A 76 15.01 -5.74 3.09
C ILE A 76 15.01 -4.65 4.16
N SER A 77 15.86 -3.64 4.01
CA SER A 77 16.02 -2.53 4.95
C SER A 77 16.17 -1.22 4.19
N SER A 78 15.45 -0.18 4.59
CA SER A 78 15.38 1.10 3.87
C SER A 78 14.97 0.89 2.41
N ALA A 79 13.81 0.26 2.19
CA ALA A 79 13.32 -0.08 0.86
C ALA A 79 13.22 1.14 -0.07
N VAL A 80 13.74 1.04 -1.30
CA VAL A 80 13.58 2.05 -2.36
C VAL A 80 12.88 1.44 -3.57
N VAL A 81 12.35 2.26 -4.49
CA VAL A 81 11.57 1.82 -5.66
C VAL A 81 12.29 0.73 -6.47
N ALA A 82 13.55 0.97 -6.86
CA ALA A 82 14.45 0.00 -7.50
C ALA A 82 14.67 -1.34 -6.74
N MET A 83 14.23 -1.48 -5.48
CA MET A 83 14.26 -2.76 -4.77
C MET A 83 13.04 -3.66 -5.08
N GLY A 84 12.00 -3.15 -5.73
CA GLY A 84 10.78 -3.90 -6.05
C GLY A 84 10.96 -5.06 -7.04
N GLY A 85 9.83 -5.59 -7.51
CA GLY A 85 9.76 -6.63 -8.53
C GLY A 85 9.98 -8.05 -8.01
N THR A 86 10.13 -9.00 -8.94
CA THR A 86 10.13 -10.43 -8.65
C THR A 86 11.42 -10.90 -7.98
N LYS A 87 11.32 -11.34 -6.73
CA LYS A 87 12.37 -12.06 -6.01
C LYS A 87 12.11 -13.56 -6.15
N ILE A 88 13.11 -14.30 -6.62
CA ILE A 88 13.01 -15.74 -6.85
C ILE A 88 13.93 -16.44 -5.85
N CYS A 89 13.35 -17.33 -5.06
CA CYS A 89 14.11 -18.33 -4.32
C CYS A 89 14.14 -19.62 -5.13
N HIS A 90 15.31 -20.23 -5.31
CA HIS A 90 15.43 -21.61 -5.74
C HIS A 90 16.27 -22.41 -4.74
N GLY A 91 15.98 -23.70 -4.60
CA GLY A 91 16.75 -24.56 -3.71
C GLY A 91 16.67 -26.03 -4.07
N THR A 92 17.59 -26.81 -3.51
CA THR A 92 17.71 -28.25 -3.78
C THR A 92 17.67 -29.03 -2.47
N CYS A 93 16.80 -30.04 -2.42
CA CYS A 93 16.56 -30.87 -1.24
C CYS A 93 16.43 -32.34 -1.69
N HIS A 94 17.28 -33.22 -1.17
CA HIS A 94 17.38 -34.64 -1.57
C HIS A 94 17.44 -34.88 -3.10
N GLY A 95 18.10 -33.99 -3.84
CA GLY A 95 18.20 -34.06 -5.32
C GLY A 95 16.92 -33.62 -6.06
N GLN A 96 15.89 -33.14 -5.37
CA GLN A 96 14.73 -32.48 -5.96
C GLN A 96 14.92 -30.96 -5.92
N HIS A 97 14.52 -30.28 -7.01
CA HIS A 97 14.60 -28.83 -7.13
C HIS A 97 13.27 -28.17 -6.80
N TYR A 98 13.33 -27.06 -6.07
CA TYR A 98 12.21 -26.24 -5.65
C TYR A 98 12.47 -24.81 -6.10
N GLN A 99 11.43 -24.11 -6.57
CA GLN A 99 11.51 -22.70 -6.93
C GLN A 99 10.22 -22.01 -6.55
N GLN A 100 10.32 -20.84 -5.92
CA GLN A 100 9.20 -19.97 -5.61
C GLN A 100 9.54 -18.53 -5.99
N ALA A 101 8.58 -17.83 -6.57
CA ALA A 101 8.67 -16.41 -6.85
C ALA A 101 7.71 -15.61 -5.96
N VAL A 102 8.15 -14.42 -5.56
CA VAL A 102 7.33 -13.41 -4.88
C VAL A 102 7.59 -12.05 -5.49
N ASN A 103 6.54 -11.33 -5.87
CA ASN A 103 6.65 -9.98 -6.38
C ASN A 103 6.62 -8.98 -5.21
N LEU A 104 7.75 -8.32 -4.96
CA LEU A 104 7.87 -7.29 -3.92
C LEU A 104 7.37 -5.96 -4.49
N LYS A 105 6.28 -5.45 -3.91
CA LYS A 105 5.71 -4.14 -4.22
C LYS A 105 6.17 -3.13 -3.17
N VAL A 106 6.92 -2.13 -3.60
CA VAL A 106 7.22 -0.95 -2.78
C VAL A 106 6.06 0.03 -2.92
N TYR A 107 5.68 0.70 -1.83
CA TYR A 107 4.72 1.79 -1.86
C TYR A 107 5.20 2.95 -1.00
N ALA A 108 4.87 4.17 -1.40
CA ALA A 108 5.07 5.39 -0.63
C ALA A 108 3.73 6.14 -0.67
N LEU A 109 3.18 6.44 0.49
CA LEU A 109 1.89 7.09 0.63
C LEU A 109 2.05 8.24 1.63
N PRO A 110 1.48 9.42 1.35
CA PRO A 110 1.45 10.52 2.30
C PRO A 110 0.47 10.17 3.41
N ASP A 111 0.87 10.37 4.68
CA ASP A 111 -0.05 10.24 5.81
C ASP A 111 -1.12 11.36 5.82
N THR A 112 -0.81 12.50 5.20
CA THR A 112 -1.68 13.68 5.07
C THR A 112 -1.48 14.36 3.72
N LEU A 113 -2.59 14.76 3.07
CA LEU A 113 -2.56 15.66 1.91
C LEU A 113 -2.44 17.12 2.37
N GLN A 114 -1.79 17.97 1.58
CA GLN A 114 -1.78 19.42 1.79
C GLN A 114 -2.88 20.05 0.94
N LEU A 115 -3.72 20.90 1.53
CA LEU A 115 -4.84 21.56 0.86
C LEU A 115 -4.73 23.08 1.05
N ASP A 116 -4.44 23.76 -0.05
CA ASP A 116 -4.30 25.22 -0.13
C ASP A 116 -5.43 25.84 -0.96
N THR A 117 -5.69 27.14 -0.78
CA THR A 117 -6.72 27.87 -1.51
C THR A 117 -6.20 29.19 -2.07
N GLU A 118 -6.70 29.55 -3.26
CA GLU A 118 -6.43 30.82 -3.92
C GLU A 118 -7.78 31.51 -4.27
N PRO A 119 -8.15 32.64 -3.64
CA PRO A 119 -7.43 33.30 -2.54
C PRO A 119 -7.38 32.48 -1.23
N HIS A 120 -6.41 32.75 -0.37
CA HIS A 120 -6.20 32.05 0.92
C HIS A 120 -7.38 32.17 1.91
N ALA A 121 -8.29 33.11 1.69
CA ALA A 121 -9.53 33.24 2.45
C ALA A 121 -10.71 33.09 1.50
N LEU A 122 -11.52 32.04 1.70
CA LEU A 122 -12.74 31.82 0.93
C LEU A 122 -13.82 32.82 1.37
N GLU A 123 -14.21 33.73 0.48
CA GLU A 123 -15.33 34.66 0.70
C GLU A 123 -16.61 34.13 0.05
N PRO A 124 -17.76 34.08 0.77
CA PRO A 124 -19.02 33.64 0.21
C PRO A 124 -19.42 34.43 -1.05
N GLY A 125 -19.79 33.72 -2.12
CA GLY A 125 -20.12 34.33 -3.40
C GLY A 125 -18.93 34.63 -4.32
N GLN A 126 -17.68 34.58 -3.84
CA GLN A 126 -16.48 34.77 -4.66
C GLN A 126 -15.93 33.44 -5.20
N PRO A 127 -15.49 33.37 -6.47
CA PRO A 127 -14.85 32.18 -7.01
C PRO A 127 -13.48 31.97 -6.36
N ALA A 128 -13.07 30.70 -6.24
CA ALA A 128 -11.80 30.30 -5.66
C ALA A 128 -11.23 29.08 -6.40
N THR A 129 -9.95 28.81 -6.19
CA THR A 129 -9.26 27.60 -6.67
C THR A 129 -8.70 26.85 -5.47
N LEU A 130 -8.94 25.54 -5.40
CA LEU A 130 -8.35 24.67 -4.40
C LEU A 130 -7.18 23.91 -5.01
N HIS A 131 -6.09 23.77 -4.27
CA HIS A 131 -4.91 23.00 -4.66
C HIS A 131 -4.67 21.91 -3.63
N CYS A 132 -4.73 20.64 -4.05
CA CYS A 132 -4.40 19.50 -3.23
C CYS A 132 -3.06 18.93 -3.69
N SER A 133 -2.04 18.92 -2.81
CA SER A 133 -0.74 18.35 -3.13
C SER A 133 -0.31 17.24 -2.17
N ALA A 134 0.55 16.36 -2.67
CA ALA A 134 1.24 15.36 -1.86
C ALA A 134 2.62 15.05 -2.45
N GLN A 135 3.58 14.78 -1.58
CA GLN A 135 4.96 14.50 -1.94
C GLN A 135 5.28 13.02 -1.77
N GLN A 136 6.30 12.55 -2.49
CA GLN A 136 6.88 11.21 -2.33
C GLN A 136 5.85 10.06 -2.45
N VAL A 137 4.96 10.14 -3.43
CA VAL A 137 3.90 9.16 -3.70
C VAL A 137 4.39 8.06 -4.65
N TYR A 138 4.09 6.79 -4.35
CA TYR A 138 4.40 5.65 -5.22
C TYR A 138 3.54 4.41 -4.91
N PRO A 139 3.09 3.63 -5.92
CA PRO A 139 3.07 3.95 -7.34
C PRO A 139 1.87 4.86 -7.68
N LEU A 140 1.94 5.60 -8.78
CA LEU A 140 0.77 6.32 -9.31
C LEU A 140 -0.31 5.37 -9.86
N THR A 141 0.06 4.17 -10.30
CA THR A 141 -0.91 3.22 -10.89
C THR A 141 -1.90 2.72 -9.86
N GLY A 142 -3.18 3.06 -10.06
CA GLY A 142 -4.26 2.70 -9.14
C GLY A 142 -4.43 3.67 -7.97
N LEU A 143 -3.70 4.80 -7.96
CA LEU A 143 -4.03 5.96 -7.15
C LEU A 143 -5.19 6.72 -7.80
N ALA A 144 -6.23 6.99 -7.01
CA ALA A 144 -7.32 7.89 -7.33
C ALA A 144 -7.41 8.93 -6.20
N LEU A 145 -7.57 10.19 -6.56
CA LEU A 145 -7.85 11.27 -5.62
C LEU A 145 -9.31 11.68 -5.80
N THR A 146 -10.06 11.92 -4.73
CA THR A 146 -11.47 12.35 -4.83
C THR A 146 -11.66 13.70 -4.12
N TRP A 147 -12.31 14.65 -4.81
CA TRP A 147 -12.71 15.92 -4.22
C TRP A 147 -14.05 15.81 -3.49
N TYR A 148 -14.16 16.47 -2.34
CA TYR A 148 -15.38 16.51 -1.53
C TYR A 148 -15.80 17.95 -1.19
N ARG A 149 -17.11 18.14 -1.04
CA ARG A 149 -17.75 19.34 -0.48
C ARG A 149 -18.64 18.90 0.68
N GLY A 150 -18.20 19.15 1.92
CA GLY A 150 -18.72 18.45 3.08
C GLY A 150 -18.68 16.93 2.86
N ASP A 151 -19.80 16.25 3.09
CA ASP A 151 -19.90 14.80 2.89
C ASP A 151 -20.19 14.38 1.41
N GLN A 152 -20.26 15.33 0.45
CA GLN A 152 -20.57 15.05 -0.96
C GLN A 152 -19.30 14.93 -1.82
N ALA A 153 -19.08 13.75 -2.41
CA ALA A 153 -18.07 13.57 -3.47
C ALA A 153 -18.46 14.38 -4.73
N LEU A 154 -17.51 15.16 -5.24
CA LEU A 154 -17.65 15.95 -6.48
C LEU A 154 -17.18 15.18 -7.71
N GLY A 155 -16.20 14.29 -7.54
CA GLY A 155 -15.65 13.44 -8.60
C GLY A 155 -14.23 12.99 -8.29
N GLU A 156 -13.74 12.03 -9.09
CA GLU A 156 -12.31 11.73 -9.16
C GLU A 156 -11.57 12.94 -9.76
N ALA A 157 -10.42 13.26 -9.19
CA ALA A 157 -9.64 14.43 -9.52
C ALA A 157 -8.54 14.05 -10.52
N ASP A 158 -8.47 14.81 -11.62
CA ASP A 158 -7.25 14.84 -12.43
C ASP A 158 -6.13 15.50 -11.61
N PHE A 159 -4.96 14.89 -11.61
CA PHE A 159 -3.75 15.39 -10.94
C PHE A 159 -2.56 15.40 -11.90
N GLU A 160 -1.74 16.43 -11.78
CA GLU A 160 -0.41 16.49 -12.39
C GLU A 160 0.60 15.77 -11.48
N SER A 161 1.66 15.22 -12.05
CA SER A 161 2.70 14.49 -11.31
C SER A 161 4.10 14.81 -11.82
N VAL A 162 5.03 15.04 -10.90
CA VAL A 162 6.47 15.25 -11.18
C VAL A 162 7.26 14.11 -10.54
N GLU A 163 8.13 13.45 -11.30
CA GLU A 163 9.01 12.38 -10.80
C GLU A 163 10.24 12.97 -10.10
N THR A 164 10.62 12.43 -8.95
CA THR A 164 11.79 12.85 -8.15
C THR A 164 13.04 12.03 -8.51
N GLU A 165 14.21 12.42 -7.98
CA GLU A 165 15.46 11.66 -8.19
C GLU A 165 15.41 10.24 -7.58
N GLU A 166 14.49 9.98 -6.66
CA GLU A 166 14.26 8.70 -5.99
C GLU A 166 13.22 7.78 -6.66
N GLU A 167 12.79 8.08 -7.90
CA GLU A 167 11.73 7.37 -8.64
C GLU A 167 10.34 7.44 -7.95
N LEU A 168 10.14 8.45 -7.08
CA LEU A 168 8.86 8.78 -6.42
C LEU A 168 8.16 9.92 -7.16
N PHE A 169 6.91 10.22 -6.80
CA PHE A 169 6.12 11.26 -7.48
C PHE A 169 5.55 12.28 -6.51
N ASP A 170 5.76 13.56 -6.82
CA ASP A 170 5.02 14.66 -6.20
C ASP A 170 3.80 14.96 -7.08
N ILE A 171 2.61 14.96 -6.50
CA ILE A 171 1.33 15.15 -7.20
C ILE A 171 0.65 16.46 -6.80
N THR A 172 -0.09 17.06 -7.73
CA THR A 172 -0.94 18.21 -7.46
C THR A 172 -2.23 18.13 -8.27
N ALA A 173 -3.37 18.20 -7.59
CA ALA A 173 -4.70 18.33 -8.19
C ALA A 173 -5.24 19.74 -7.96
N THR A 174 -6.00 20.25 -8.93
CA THR A 174 -6.59 21.60 -8.85
C THR A 174 -8.09 21.55 -9.10
N LEU A 175 -8.89 22.18 -8.23
CA LEU A 175 -10.33 22.30 -8.38
C LEU A 175 -10.76 23.78 -8.44
N PRO A 176 -11.23 24.28 -9.60
CA PRO A 176 -11.89 25.58 -9.67
C PRO A 176 -13.31 25.49 -9.07
N VAL A 177 -13.62 26.39 -8.14
CA VAL A 177 -14.92 26.49 -7.46
C VAL A 177 -15.59 27.82 -7.85
N ALA A 178 -16.79 27.75 -8.43
CA ALA A 178 -17.55 28.95 -8.76
C ALA A 178 -18.09 29.62 -7.49
N GLY A 179 -18.14 30.96 -7.44
CA GLY A 179 -18.52 31.66 -6.20
C GLY A 179 -19.92 31.35 -5.66
N LYS A 180 -20.87 30.98 -6.53
CA LYS A 180 -22.20 30.48 -6.12
C LYS A 180 -22.15 29.18 -5.29
N ASP A 181 -21.05 28.44 -5.38
CA ASP A 181 -20.78 27.18 -4.67
C ASP A 181 -19.94 27.40 -3.39
N VAL A 182 -19.43 28.62 -3.18
CA VAL A 182 -18.75 29.06 -1.95
C VAL A 182 -19.78 29.74 -1.05
N GLY A 183 -20.21 29.03 -0.02
CA GLY A 183 -21.20 29.48 0.96
C GLY A 183 -20.65 29.49 2.38
N GLU A 184 -21.34 30.19 3.29
CA GLU A 184 -21.02 30.18 4.71
C GLU A 184 -21.14 28.75 5.28
N GLY A 185 -20.10 28.27 5.96
CA GLY A 185 -20.04 26.91 6.51
C GLY A 185 -19.80 25.78 5.49
N VAL A 186 -19.43 26.09 4.24
CA VAL A 186 -19.04 25.07 3.25
C VAL A 186 -17.58 24.65 3.47
N GLU A 187 -17.38 23.36 3.76
CA GLU A 187 -16.07 22.71 3.90
C GLU A 187 -15.70 21.98 2.59
N PHE A 188 -14.41 21.97 2.24
CA PHE A 188 -13.87 21.20 1.12
C PHE A 188 -12.72 20.32 1.61
N SER A 189 -12.62 19.10 1.08
CA SER A 189 -11.52 18.18 1.36
C SER A 189 -11.17 17.35 0.15
N SER A 190 -10.04 16.65 0.22
CA SER A 190 -9.60 15.66 -0.74
C SER A 190 -9.13 14.41 0.00
N ASP A 191 -9.41 13.22 -0.55
CA ASP A 191 -8.96 11.95 0.01
C ASP A 191 -8.24 11.09 -1.03
N PRO A 192 -7.10 10.47 -0.70
CA PRO A 192 -6.41 9.55 -1.58
C PRO A 192 -6.91 8.12 -1.37
N ALA A 193 -7.11 7.40 -2.47
CA ALA A 193 -7.42 5.96 -2.46
C ALA A 193 -6.44 5.22 -3.37
N ILE A 194 -5.80 4.16 -2.87
CA ILE A 194 -4.99 3.26 -3.70
C ILE A 194 -5.65 1.88 -3.80
N ALA A 195 -5.91 1.46 -5.04
CA ALA A 195 -6.33 0.11 -5.39
C ALA A 195 -5.13 -0.87 -5.33
N ALA A 196 -4.69 -1.22 -4.11
CA ALA A 196 -3.57 -2.13 -3.86
C ALA A 196 -3.91 -3.60 -4.20
N GLY A 197 -4.05 -3.91 -5.50
CA GLY A 197 -3.82 -5.23 -6.09
C GLY A 197 -4.54 -6.43 -5.48
N THR A 198 -5.87 -6.39 -5.36
CA THR A 198 -6.70 -7.61 -5.39
C THR A 198 -7.90 -7.40 -6.31
N THR A 199 -8.29 -8.43 -7.06
CA THR A 199 -9.51 -8.42 -7.88
C THR A 199 -10.74 -8.55 -6.98
N VAL A 200 -11.19 -7.42 -6.42
CA VAL A 200 -12.32 -7.37 -5.50
C VAL A 200 -13.60 -7.79 -6.23
N SER A 201 -14.16 -8.92 -5.80
CA SER A 201 -15.49 -9.36 -6.25
C SER A 201 -16.56 -8.36 -5.81
N LEU A 202 -17.42 -7.95 -6.75
CA LEU A 202 -18.42 -6.88 -6.64
C LEU A 202 -19.43 -6.98 -5.47
N LEU A 203 -19.44 -8.09 -4.72
CA LEU A 203 -20.30 -8.28 -3.54
C LEU A 203 -19.68 -7.77 -2.22
N GLY A 204 -18.38 -7.45 -2.19
CA GLY A 204 -17.70 -6.96 -0.97
C GLY A 204 -17.90 -5.47 -0.67
N LEU A 205 -18.17 -4.65 -1.69
CA LEU A 205 -18.15 -3.18 -1.63
C LEU A 205 -19.24 -2.57 -0.72
N ILE A 206 -20.35 -3.29 -0.51
CA ILE A 206 -21.47 -2.80 0.30
C ILE A 206 -21.14 -2.88 1.81
N ALA A 207 -20.33 -3.86 2.23
CA ALA A 207 -19.95 -4.03 3.63
C ALA A 207 -18.85 -3.04 4.07
N THR A 208 -17.88 -2.77 3.21
CA THR A 208 -16.78 -1.83 3.51
C THR A 208 -17.25 -0.39 3.62
N GLY A 209 -18.20 0.05 2.78
CA GLY A 209 -18.78 1.39 2.87
C GLY A 209 -19.42 1.70 4.24
N VAL A 210 -20.15 0.75 4.82
CA VAL A 210 -20.80 0.92 6.14
C VAL A 210 -19.79 0.96 7.29
N VAL A 211 -18.67 0.23 7.17
CA VAL A 211 -17.59 0.24 8.17
C VAL A 211 -16.78 1.54 8.08
N SER A 212 -16.44 1.98 6.86
CA SER A 212 -15.69 3.23 6.64
C SER A 212 -16.46 4.44 7.18
N HIS A 213 -17.76 4.54 6.87
CA HIS A 213 -18.63 5.62 7.37
C HIS A 213 -18.77 5.63 8.92
N ARG A 214 -18.54 4.50 9.60
CA ARG A 214 -18.51 4.42 11.07
C ARG A 214 -17.15 4.79 11.66
N LEU A 215 -16.05 4.49 10.97
CA LEU A 215 -14.70 4.87 11.39
C LEU A 215 -14.45 6.37 11.17
N TRP A 216 -14.89 6.94 10.04
CA TRP A 216 -14.82 8.38 9.78
C TRP A 216 -15.57 9.21 10.84
N LYS A 217 -16.80 8.80 11.19
CA LYS A 217 -17.56 9.43 12.29
C LYS A 217 -16.87 9.31 13.66
N ARG A 218 -16.03 8.28 13.87
CA ARG A 218 -15.26 8.12 15.11
C ARG A 218 -14.02 9.03 15.13
N PHE A 219 -13.38 9.25 13.98
CA PHE A 219 -12.27 10.19 13.84
C PHE A 219 -12.75 11.65 14.00
N ARG A 220 -13.84 12.05 13.34
CA ARG A 220 -14.40 13.43 13.44
C ARG A 220 -14.75 13.83 14.87
N SER A 221 -15.21 12.87 15.69
CA SER A 221 -15.52 13.08 17.12
C SER A 221 -14.31 13.31 18.02
N GLN A 222 -13.07 13.14 17.54
CA GLN A 222 -11.86 13.19 18.35
C GLN A 222 -11.04 14.49 18.16
N TYR A 223 -11.50 15.40 17.30
CA TYR A 223 -10.84 16.67 16.95
C TYR A 223 -11.73 17.91 17.11
N GLU A 224 -12.91 17.79 17.74
CA GLU A 224 -13.66 18.97 18.22
C GLU A 224 -12.90 19.62 19.39
N LEU A 225 -12.11 20.65 19.07
CA LEU A 225 -11.55 21.61 20.03
C LEU A 225 -12.51 22.81 20.19
N PRO A 226 -12.49 23.47 21.37
CA PRO A 226 -13.61 24.30 21.86
C PRO A 226 -13.76 25.68 21.22
#